data_AF-A0A7J6RVY7-F1
#
_entry.id   AF-A0A7J6RVY7-F1
#
_cell.length_a   1.000
_cell.length_b   1.000
_cell.length_c   1.000
_cell.angle_alpha   90.00
_cell.angle_beta   90.00
_cell.angle_gamma   90.00
#
_symmetry.space_group_name_H-M   'P 1'
#
loop_
_entity.id
_entity.type
_entity.pdbx_description
1 polymer ?
#
loop_
_entity_poly.entity_id
_entity_poly.type
_entity_poly.pdbx_seq_one_letter_code
_entity_poly.pdbx_strand_id
1 'polypeptide(L)'
;MYLARVRPIHEGEIKDENQQELVYEVLVPESSSSGAAGSRRQFDYSNGLYQRLPPEAKKQFDREISNYLEAGFWKSRKPAWASVLGPPCVTFPVTQGDHKSTKCRPCTDARCLNLAFPSASYNGPSVMEIIGMVRARAQPGQRMIFMDLTKAFLRLRHAGSKMVEILCKGATYFSDRVLFGLKYGPSALAGLVYLHHRA
;
A
#
# COMPACT_ATOMS: atom_id res chain seq x y z
N MET A 1 16.15 -1.57 -9.35
CA MET A 1 15.68 -2.62 -8.42
C MET A 1 15.13 -1.94 -7.17
N TYR A 2 13.98 -2.35 -6.65
CA TYR A 2 13.47 -1.85 -5.38
C TYR A 2 14.21 -2.53 -4.24
N LEU A 3 14.68 -1.76 -3.26
CA LEU A 3 15.34 -2.31 -2.09
C LEU A 3 14.43 -2.19 -0.88
N ALA A 4 14.39 -3.23 -0.07
CA ALA A 4 13.69 -3.21 1.21
C ALA A 4 14.72 -3.17 2.34
N ARG A 5 14.43 -2.41 3.39
CA ARG A 5 15.25 -2.30 4.60
C ARG A 5 14.38 -2.57 5.82
N VAL A 6 14.96 -3.25 6.80
CA VAL A 6 14.40 -3.35 8.15
C VAL A 6 15.32 -2.58 9.09
N ARG A 7 14.73 -1.80 10.00
CA ARG A 7 15.49 -1.08 11.04
C ARG A 7 14.68 -0.95 12.32
N PRO A 8 15.32 -0.69 13.47
CA PRO A 8 14.60 -0.30 14.68
C PRO A 8 13.75 0.96 14.49
N ILE A 9 12.65 1.03 15.24
CA ILE A 9 11.89 2.26 15.44
C ILE A 9 12.75 3.25 16.22
N HIS A 10 12.80 4.49 15.75
CA HIS A 10 13.47 5.58 16.46
C HIS A 10 12.50 6.30 17.41
N GLU A 11 13.06 7.00 18.39
CA GLU A 11 12.29 7.82 19.32
C GLU A 11 11.47 8.88 18.57
N GLY A 12 10.19 9.01 18.92
CA GLY A 12 9.24 9.93 18.28
C GLY A 12 8.58 9.40 16.98
N GLU A 13 8.99 8.25 16.45
CA GLU A 13 8.26 7.63 15.33
C GLU A 13 6.94 7.00 15.80
N ILE A 14 5.87 7.23 15.03
CA ILE A 14 4.55 6.65 15.30
C ILE A 14 4.63 5.14 15.10
N LYS A 15 4.24 4.36 16.10
CA LYS A 15 4.09 2.91 15.97
C LYS A 15 2.75 2.56 15.33
N ASP A 16 2.74 1.53 14.50
CA ASP A 16 1.52 0.97 13.93
C ASP A 16 0.85 -0.02 14.91
N GLU A 17 1.63 -0.61 15.82
CA GLU A 17 1.15 -1.45 16.94
C GLU A 17 1.96 -1.12 18.20
N ASN A 18 1.36 -1.26 19.39
CA ASN A 18 2.03 -0.92 20.66
C ASN A 18 3.36 -1.67 20.85
N GLN A 19 3.41 -2.94 20.44
CA GLN A 19 4.58 -3.82 20.55
C GLN A 19 5.55 -3.71 19.37
N GLN A 20 5.33 -2.79 18.42
CA GLN A 20 6.22 -2.66 17.27
C GLN A 20 7.61 -2.16 17.69
N GLU A 21 8.63 -2.88 17.27
CA GLU A 21 10.05 -2.53 17.50
C GLU A 21 10.78 -2.21 16.19
N LEU A 22 10.28 -2.71 15.05
CA LEU A 22 10.93 -2.60 13.75
C LEU A 22 10.05 -1.85 12.75
N VAL A 23 10.68 -1.09 11.87
CA VAL A 23 10.09 -0.47 10.68
C VAL A 23 10.57 -1.20 9.44
N TYR A 24 9.63 -1.47 8.56
CA TYR A 24 9.87 -2.03 7.24
C TYR A 24 9.77 -0.93 6.20
N GLU A 25 10.87 -0.64 5.51
CA GLU A 25 10.96 0.47 4.57
C GLU A 25 11.25 -0.02 3.16
N VAL A 26 10.69 0.66 2.18
CA VAL A 26 10.96 0.45 0.75
C VAL A 26 11.68 1.67 0.21
N LEU A 27 12.88 1.44 -0.32
CA LEU A 27 13.62 2.41 -1.09
C LEU A 27 13.10 2.37 -2.52
N VAL A 28 12.37 3.41 -2.89
CA VAL A 28 11.89 3.61 -4.25
C VAL A 28 12.99 4.37 -5.00
N PRO A 29 13.54 3.81 -6.09
CA PRO A 29 14.51 4.52 -6.91
C PRO A 29 13.93 5.85 -7.38
N GLU A 30 14.75 6.90 -7.40
CA GLU A 30 14.32 8.15 -8.03
C GLU A 30 13.91 7.85 -9.48
N SER A 31 12.74 8.33 -9.86
CA SER A 31 12.25 8.16 -11.23
C SER A 31 13.28 8.74 -12.17
N SER A 32 13.87 7.90 -13.03
CA SER A 32 14.75 8.35 -14.09
C SER A 32 13.97 9.37 -14.92
N SER A 33 14.39 10.62 -14.83
CA SER A 33 13.87 11.81 -15.54
C SER A 33 14.13 11.75 -17.05
N SER A 34 14.27 10.55 -17.62
CA SER A 34 14.41 10.32 -19.06
C SER A 34 13.03 10.36 -19.74
N GLY A 35 12.53 11.58 -19.94
CA GLY A 35 11.97 12.04 -21.23
C GLY A 35 10.65 11.48 -21.78
N ALA A 36 10.02 10.46 -21.18
CA ALA A 36 8.83 9.82 -21.78
C ALA A 36 7.57 9.77 -20.89
N ALA A 37 7.61 10.29 -19.67
CA ALA A 37 6.40 10.54 -18.90
C ALA A 37 5.74 11.81 -19.43
N GLY A 38 5.12 11.72 -20.61
CA GLY A 38 4.16 12.74 -21.03
C GLY A 38 3.23 12.97 -19.85
N SER A 39 3.21 14.22 -19.35
CA SER A 39 2.44 14.67 -18.20
C SER A 39 0.96 14.34 -18.41
N ARG A 40 0.57 13.09 -18.20
CA ARG A 40 -0.82 12.67 -18.17
C ARG A 40 -1.37 13.27 -16.91
N ARG A 41 -2.05 14.40 -17.09
CA ARG A 41 -2.77 15.09 -16.03
C ARG A 41 -3.72 14.06 -15.39
N GLN A 42 -3.44 13.70 -14.13
CA GLN A 42 -4.35 12.86 -13.37
C GLN A 42 -5.55 13.73 -13.01
N PHE A 43 -6.74 13.38 -13.50
CA PHE A 43 -7.98 14.05 -13.15
C PHE A 43 -8.58 13.42 -11.89
N ASP A 44 -8.98 14.25 -10.92
CA ASP A 44 -9.71 13.75 -9.76
C ASP A 44 -11.18 13.47 -10.12
N TYR A 45 -11.47 12.20 -10.42
CA TYR A 45 -12.82 11.71 -10.66
C TYR A 45 -13.50 11.17 -9.40
N SER A 46 -12.83 11.19 -8.24
CA SER A 46 -13.32 10.55 -7.02
C SER A 46 -14.57 11.22 -6.45
N ASN A 47 -14.64 12.56 -6.49
CA ASN A 47 -15.81 13.29 -6.00
C ASN A 47 -17.06 12.95 -6.83
N GLY A 48 -16.94 12.92 -8.17
CA GLY A 48 -18.05 12.56 -9.04
C GLY A 48 -18.59 11.15 -8.78
N LEU A 49 -17.70 10.17 -8.55
CA LEU A 49 -18.10 8.82 -8.18
C LEU A 49 -18.70 8.74 -6.78
N TYR A 50 -18.15 9.48 -5.82
CA TYR A 50 -18.70 9.57 -4.47
C TYR A 50 -20.12 10.14 -4.45
N GLN A 51 -20.39 11.21 -5.22
CA GLN A 51 -21.72 11.82 -5.22
C GLN A 51 -22.83 10.89 -5.71
N ARG A 52 -22.49 9.92 -6.58
CA ARG A 52 -23.42 8.92 -7.13
C ARG A 52 -23.74 7.76 -6.17
N LEU A 53 -23.02 7.65 -5.05
CA LEU A 53 -23.29 6.61 -4.07
C LEU A 53 -24.62 6.85 -3.34
N PRO A 54 -25.36 5.78 -2.97
CA PRO A 54 -26.45 5.89 -2.02
C PRO A 54 -25.94 6.35 -0.63
N PRO A 55 -26.79 6.97 0.21
CA PRO A 55 -26.40 7.51 1.52
C PRO A 55 -25.63 6.51 2.39
N GLU A 56 -26.05 5.25 2.41
CA GLU A 56 -25.45 4.23 3.26
C GLU A 56 -24.04 3.83 2.78
N ALA A 57 -23.84 3.81 1.47
CA ALA A 57 -22.52 3.59 0.90
C ALA A 57 -21.60 4.80 1.10
N LYS A 58 -22.14 6.04 1.07
CA LYS A 58 -21.39 7.25 1.43
C LYS A 58 -20.89 7.18 2.86
N LYS A 59 -21.78 6.86 3.81
CA LYS A 59 -21.43 6.70 5.23
C LYS A 59 -20.36 5.62 5.44
N GLN A 60 -20.47 4.49 4.75
CA GLN A 60 -19.45 3.45 4.85
C GLN A 60 -18.11 3.87 4.25
N PHE A 61 -18.13 4.50 3.07
CA PHE A 61 -16.91 5.00 2.43
C PHE A 61 -16.20 6.02 3.34
N ASP A 62 -16.94 6.97 3.89
CA ASP A 62 -16.41 8.00 4.79
C ASP A 62 -15.82 7.38 6.06
N ARG A 63 -16.49 6.36 6.63
CA ARG A 63 -15.94 5.58 7.74
C ARG A 63 -14.62 4.92 7.37
N GLU A 64 -14.52 4.31 6.19
CA GLU A 64 -13.25 3.72 5.75
C GLU A 64 -12.15 4.79 5.63
N ILE A 65 -12.42 5.95 5.04
CA ILE A 65 -11.44 7.06 4.96
C ILE A 65 -11.02 7.50 6.37
N SER A 66 -11.96 7.67 7.30
CA SER A 66 -11.64 7.99 8.70
C SER A 66 -10.74 6.92 9.33
N ASN A 67 -11.00 5.63 9.09
CA ASN A 67 -10.13 4.55 9.60
C ASN A 67 -8.68 4.68 9.10
N TYR A 68 -8.46 5.12 7.85
CA TYR A 68 -7.10 5.37 7.35
C TYR A 68 -6.41 6.56 8.03
N LEU A 69 -7.17 7.60 8.35
CA LEU A 69 -6.67 8.80 9.04
C LEU A 69 -6.38 8.52 10.52
N GLU A 70 -7.31 7.87 11.21
CA GLU A 70 -7.18 7.50 12.62
C GLU A 70 -6.01 6.52 12.85
N ALA A 71 -5.81 5.57 11.93
CA ALA A 71 -4.67 4.66 11.96
C ALA A 71 -3.33 5.32 11.55
N GLY A 72 -3.33 6.60 11.17
CA GLY A 72 -2.13 7.33 10.75
C GLY A 72 -1.53 6.86 9.42
N PHE A 73 -2.26 6.03 8.66
CA PHE A 73 -1.82 5.60 7.32
C PHE A 73 -1.94 6.75 6.32
N TRP A 74 -2.95 7.59 6.47
CA TRP A 74 -3.14 8.81 5.69
C TRP A 74 -3.00 10.03 6.58
N LYS A 75 -2.55 11.15 5.99
CA LYS A 75 -2.32 12.42 6.66
C LYS A 75 -2.94 13.54 5.84
N SER A 76 -3.66 14.46 6.49
CA SER A 76 -4.31 15.60 5.81
C SER A 76 -3.33 16.71 5.41
N ARG A 77 -2.08 16.66 5.89
CA ARG A 77 -1.05 17.65 5.58
C ARG A 77 0.26 16.95 5.26
N LYS A 78 0.95 17.45 4.24
CA LYS A 78 2.32 17.06 3.92
C LYS A 78 3.29 17.82 4.84
N PRO A 79 4.19 17.15 5.57
CA PRO A 79 5.27 17.83 6.26
C PRO A 79 6.13 18.67 5.31
N ALA A 80 6.68 19.78 5.80
CA ALA A 80 7.52 20.66 4.98
C ALA A 80 8.77 19.95 4.44
N TRP A 81 9.36 19.07 5.25
CA TRP A 81 10.53 18.28 4.90
C TRP A 81 10.24 17.09 3.96
N ALA A 82 8.97 16.73 3.74
CA ALA A 82 8.61 15.56 2.95
C ALA A 82 8.48 15.89 1.46
N SER A 83 8.91 14.96 0.59
CA SER A 83 8.77 15.08 -0.86
C SER A 83 7.74 14.09 -1.42
N VAL A 84 7.03 14.50 -2.48
CA VAL A 84 5.99 13.68 -3.11
C VAL A 84 6.60 12.75 -4.14
N LEU A 85 6.17 11.49 -4.12
CA LEU A 85 6.49 10.49 -5.12
C LEU A 85 5.62 10.67 -6.35
N GLY A 86 6.18 11.27 -7.40
CA GLY A 86 5.56 11.31 -8.73
C GLY A 86 4.18 12.00 -8.76
N PRO A 87 3.32 11.66 -9.74
CA PRO A 87 1.97 12.22 -9.83
C PRO A 87 1.04 11.68 -8.73
N PRO A 88 -0.02 12.42 -8.37
CA PRO A 88 -0.96 11.99 -7.33
C PRO A 88 -1.75 10.75 -7.77
N CYS A 89 -2.13 9.93 -6.78
CA CYS A 89 -3.06 8.82 -6.96
C CYS A 89 -4.49 9.28 -6.65
N VAL A 90 -5.47 8.73 -7.36
CA VAL A 90 -6.89 9.05 -7.09
C VAL A 90 -7.52 7.90 -6.33
N THR A 91 -8.08 8.17 -5.15
CA THR A 91 -8.83 7.17 -4.38
C THR A 91 -10.32 7.43 -4.48
N PHE A 92 -11.05 6.42 -4.96
CA PHE A 92 -12.47 6.51 -5.27
C PHE A 92 -13.24 5.32 -4.67
N PRO A 93 -14.56 5.47 -4.47
CA PRO A 93 -15.39 4.40 -3.93
C PRO A 93 -15.60 3.27 -4.94
N VAL A 94 -15.55 2.03 -4.45
CA VAL A 94 -15.94 0.84 -5.18
C VAL A 94 -16.96 0.08 -4.33
N THR A 95 -18.18 -0.04 -4.85
CA THR A 95 -19.22 -0.88 -4.24
C THR A 95 -18.90 -2.36 -4.46
N GLN A 96 -19.20 -3.17 -3.46
CA GLN A 96 -18.97 -4.61 -3.48
C GLN A 96 -20.32 -5.34 -3.36
N GLY A 97 -20.39 -6.55 -3.91
CA GLY A 97 -21.58 -7.39 -3.82
C GLY A 97 -21.91 -7.81 -2.39
N ASP A 98 -23.11 -8.37 -2.20
CA ASP A 98 -23.69 -8.51 -0.88
C ASP A 98 -22.96 -9.44 0.09
N HIS A 99 -22.16 -10.36 -0.43
CA HIS A 99 -21.41 -11.32 0.39
C HIS A 99 -20.11 -10.76 1.01
N LYS A 100 -19.83 -9.45 0.83
CA LYS A 100 -18.64 -8.81 1.41
C LYS A 100 -19.01 -8.03 2.67
N SER A 101 -18.13 -8.12 3.68
CA SER A 101 -18.26 -7.38 4.95
C SER A 101 -18.14 -5.86 4.75
N THR A 102 -17.32 -5.43 3.80
CA THR A 102 -17.21 -4.04 3.37
C THR A 102 -18.03 -3.86 2.08
N LYS A 103 -19.12 -3.08 2.12
CA LYS A 103 -20.01 -2.89 0.94
C LYS A 103 -19.53 -1.75 0.05
N CYS A 104 -18.79 -0.79 0.58
CA CYS A 104 -18.12 0.24 -0.19
C CYS A 104 -16.70 0.43 0.33
N ARG A 105 -15.70 0.18 -0.51
CA ARG A 105 -14.28 0.30 -0.14
C ARG A 105 -13.58 1.41 -0.92
N PRO A 106 -12.57 2.08 -0.33
CA PRO A 106 -11.66 2.93 -1.09
C PRO A 106 -10.76 2.08 -1.98
N CYS A 107 -10.67 2.48 -3.26
CA CYS A 107 -9.76 1.91 -4.23
C CYS A 107 -8.88 3.02 -4.80
N THR A 108 -7.57 2.81 -4.79
CA THR A 108 -6.59 3.79 -5.26
C THR A 108 -6.13 3.45 -6.68
N ASP A 109 -6.38 4.35 -7.62
CA ASP A 109 -5.80 4.31 -8.95
C ASP A 109 -4.38 4.87 -8.91
N ALA A 110 -3.42 3.95 -8.89
CA ALA A 110 -2.00 4.25 -8.93
C ALA A 110 -1.39 4.06 -10.33
N ARG A 111 -2.18 3.94 -11.40
CA ARG A 111 -1.66 3.64 -12.75
C ARG A 111 -0.63 4.68 -13.23
N CYS A 112 -0.94 5.97 -13.11
CA CYS A 112 -0.03 7.04 -13.52
C CYS A 112 1.26 7.04 -12.71
N LEU A 113 1.17 6.83 -11.39
CA LEU A 113 2.35 6.72 -10.54
C LEU A 113 3.18 5.47 -10.86
N ASN A 114 2.53 4.33 -11.13
CA ASN A 114 3.18 3.09 -11.53
C ASN A 114 3.92 3.18 -12.87
N LEU A 115 3.50 4.05 -13.79
CA LEU A 115 4.22 4.31 -15.04
C LEU A 115 5.55 5.03 -14.79
N ALA A 116 5.63 5.86 -13.75
CA ALA A 116 6.84 6.61 -13.40
C ALA A 116 7.90 5.75 -12.70
N PHE A 117 7.52 4.57 -12.19
CA PHE A 117 8.46 3.71 -11.47
C PHE A 117 9.08 2.62 -12.35
N PRO A 118 10.25 2.08 -11.99
CA PRO A 118 10.84 0.92 -12.68
C PRO A 118 9.92 -0.30 -12.65
N SER A 119 10.07 -1.25 -13.56
CA SER A 119 9.30 -2.51 -13.49
C SER A 119 9.56 -3.25 -12.17
N ALA A 120 8.52 -3.87 -11.63
CA ALA A 120 8.58 -4.71 -10.44
C ALA A 120 8.04 -6.10 -10.78
N SER A 121 8.75 -7.14 -10.34
CA SER A 121 8.32 -8.54 -10.46
C SER A 121 8.53 -9.25 -9.14
N TYR A 122 7.69 -10.24 -8.87
CA TYR A 122 7.93 -11.18 -7.78
C TYR A 122 8.98 -12.19 -8.25
N ASN A 123 10.11 -12.27 -7.55
CA ASN A 123 11.23 -13.15 -7.90
C ASN A 123 11.27 -14.42 -7.04
N GLY A 124 10.19 -14.72 -6.30
CA GLY A 124 10.11 -15.93 -5.47
C GLY A 124 9.49 -17.11 -6.21
N PRO A 125 9.30 -18.25 -5.51
CA PRO A 125 8.73 -19.47 -6.07
C PRO A 125 7.27 -19.26 -6.51
N SER A 126 6.90 -19.87 -7.63
CA SER A 126 5.52 -19.93 -8.10
C SER A 126 4.60 -20.60 -7.06
N VAL A 127 3.28 -20.36 -7.18
CA VAL A 127 2.29 -20.99 -6.31
C VAL A 127 2.38 -22.51 -6.35
N MET A 128 2.64 -23.10 -7.52
CA MET A 128 2.77 -24.56 -7.65
C MET A 128 4.00 -25.10 -6.93
N GLU A 129 5.13 -24.39 -7.00
CA GLU A 129 6.35 -24.73 -6.25
C GLU A 129 6.11 -24.62 -4.75
N ILE A 130 5.43 -23.55 -4.29
CA ILE A 130 5.06 -23.37 -2.87
C ILE A 130 4.19 -24.53 -2.38
N ILE A 131 3.13 -24.88 -3.13
CA ILE A 131 2.25 -26.00 -2.78
C ILE A 131 3.02 -27.32 -2.77
N GLY A 132 3.91 -27.54 -3.75
CA GLY A 132 4.78 -28.72 -3.80
C GLY A 132 5.67 -28.83 -2.56
N MET A 133 6.33 -27.74 -2.17
CA MET A 133 7.17 -27.68 -0.96
C MET A 133 6.38 -27.95 0.32
N VAL A 134 5.15 -27.42 0.42
CA VAL A 134 4.27 -27.67 1.58
C VAL A 134 3.86 -29.14 1.63
N ARG A 135 3.42 -29.72 0.51
CA ARG A 135 3.02 -31.14 0.43
C ARG A 135 4.16 -32.09 0.76
N ALA A 136 5.39 -31.79 0.30
CA ALA A 136 6.56 -32.61 0.58
C ALA A 136 6.95 -32.64 2.07
N ARG A 137 6.58 -31.59 2.84
CA ARG A 137 6.89 -31.48 4.27
C ARG A 137 5.74 -31.88 5.18
N ALA A 138 4.50 -31.87 4.66
CA ALA A 138 3.31 -32.21 5.43
C ALA A 138 3.31 -33.70 5.79
N GLN A 139 3.27 -34.00 7.10
CA GLN A 139 3.11 -35.37 7.59
C GLN A 139 1.67 -35.66 8.00
N PRO A 140 1.23 -36.94 7.93
CA PRO A 140 -0.06 -37.34 8.48
C PRO A 140 -0.22 -36.89 9.94
N GLY A 141 -1.36 -36.26 10.24
CA GLY A 141 -1.66 -35.74 11.59
C GLY A 141 -1.16 -34.33 11.88
N GLN A 142 -0.35 -33.72 11.00
CA GLN A 142 0.03 -32.31 11.13
C GLN A 142 -1.11 -31.37 10.72
N ARG A 143 -1.22 -30.23 11.41
CA ARG A 143 -2.15 -29.16 11.07
C ARG A 143 -1.38 -28.00 10.43
N MET A 144 -1.93 -27.47 9.35
CA MET A 144 -1.41 -26.25 8.72
C MET A 144 -2.18 -25.05 9.24
N ILE A 145 -1.45 -24.00 9.61
CA ILE A 145 -2.02 -22.71 10.03
C ILE A 145 -1.74 -21.72 8.91
N PHE A 146 -2.79 -21.09 8.40
CA PHE A 146 -2.70 -20.03 7.41
C PHE A 146 -3.02 -18.71 8.10
N MET A 147 -2.11 -17.75 7.98
CA MET A 147 -2.28 -16.41 8.52
C MET A 147 -2.36 -15.43 7.35
N ASP A 148 -3.37 -14.57 7.37
CA ASP A 148 -3.46 -13.44 6.43
C ASP A 148 -2.87 -12.19 7.09
N LEU A 149 -1.91 -11.58 6.40
CA LEU A 149 -1.34 -10.30 6.82
C LEU A 149 -2.24 -9.17 6.30
N THR A 150 -3.38 -8.98 6.96
CA THR A 150 -4.33 -7.93 6.60
C THR A 150 -3.63 -6.56 6.59
N LYS A 151 -3.84 -5.79 5.51
CA LYS A 151 -3.22 -4.45 5.34
C LYS A 151 -1.68 -4.46 5.38
N ALA A 152 -1.02 -5.58 5.05
CA ALA A 152 0.44 -5.70 5.05
C ALA A 152 1.17 -4.56 4.33
N PHE A 153 0.66 -4.13 3.16
CA PHE A 153 1.29 -3.04 2.41
C PHE A 153 1.31 -1.72 3.20
N LEU A 154 0.28 -1.42 3.98
CA LEU A 154 0.20 -0.18 4.78
C LEU A 154 1.17 -0.18 5.96
N ARG A 155 1.71 -1.35 6.34
CA ARG A 155 2.78 -1.48 7.34
C ARG A 155 4.17 -1.20 6.75
N LEU A 156 4.28 -1.17 5.42
CA LEU A 156 5.51 -0.77 4.74
C LEU A 156 5.56 0.74 4.58
N ARG A 157 6.70 1.34 4.93
CA ARG A 157 6.96 2.78 4.77
C ARG A 157 7.81 3.06 3.54
N HIS A 158 7.68 4.25 2.95
CA HIS A 158 8.67 4.75 2.00
C HIS A 158 9.88 5.29 2.74
N ALA A 159 11.08 4.87 2.35
CA ALA A 159 12.31 5.42 2.89
C ALA A 159 12.54 6.88 2.43
N GLY A 160 13.35 7.63 3.17
CA GLY A 160 13.86 8.93 2.72
C GLY A 160 12.84 10.05 2.68
N SER A 161 11.90 10.08 3.63
CA SER A 161 10.91 11.17 3.78
C SER A 161 10.01 11.36 2.55
N LYS A 162 9.78 10.27 1.82
CA LYS A 162 8.95 10.23 0.63
C LYS A 162 7.49 9.94 1.01
N MET A 163 6.55 10.58 0.32
CA MET A 163 5.12 10.35 0.51
C MET A 163 4.40 10.26 -0.84
N VAL A 164 3.34 9.48 -0.90
CA VAL A 164 2.40 9.48 -2.02
C VAL A 164 1.30 10.50 -1.74
N GLU A 165 1.00 11.34 -2.73
CA GLU A 165 -0.15 12.24 -2.72
C GLU A 165 -1.41 11.51 -3.19
N ILE A 166 -2.52 11.72 -2.48
CA ILE A 166 -3.79 11.02 -2.69
C ILE A 166 -4.90 12.05 -2.82
N LEU A 167 -5.57 12.05 -3.97
CA LEU A 167 -6.77 12.85 -4.22
C LEU A 167 -8.00 12.00 -3.89
N CYS A 168 -8.88 12.50 -3.02
CA CYS A 168 -10.09 11.79 -2.63
C CYS A 168 -11.19 12.79 -2.25
N LYS A 169 -12.33 12.72 -2.94
CA LYS A 169 -13.50 13.59 -2.74
C LYS A 169 -13.16 15.09 -2.84
N GLY A 170 -12.25 15.48 -3.73
CA GLY A 170 -11.80 16.87 -3.84
C GLY A 170 -10.90 17.34 -2.69
N ALA A 171 -10.55 16.45 -1.75
CA ALA A 171 -9.53 16.70 -0.74
C ALA A 171 -8.21 16.04 -1.13
N THR A 172 -7.11 16.58 -0.60
CA THR A 172 -5.77 16.04 -0.78
C THR A 172 -5.27 15.45 0.53
N TYR A 173 -4.78 14.22 0.47
CA TYR A 173 -4.16 13.48 1.56
C TYR A 173 -2.76 13.01 1.15
N PHE A 174 -1.99 12.57 2.13
CA PHE A 174 -0.64 12.09 1.93
C PHE A 174 -0.42 10.80 2.71
N SER A 175 0.38 9.88 2.17
CA SER A 175 0.77 8.66 2.88
C SER A 175 2.25 8.41 2.73
N ASP A 176 2.93 8.14 3.83
CA ASP A 176 4.30 7.60 3.84
C ASP A 176 4.30 6.07 3.75
N ARG A 177 3.14 5.45 3.47
CA ARG A 177 2.94 4.00 3.40
C ARG A 177 2.81 3.51 1.97
N VAL A 178 3.17 2.25 1.74
CA VAL A 178 2.93 1.60 0.45
C VAL A 178 1.43 1.36 0.29
N LEU A 179 0.79 2.16 -0.56
CA LEU A 179 -0.63 2.04 -0.89
C LEU A 179 -0.94 0.77 -1.68
N PHE A 180 -2.16 0.27 -1.53
CA PHE A 180 -2.72 -0.74 -2.43
C PHE A 180 -2.75 -0.21 -3.87
N GLY A 181 -2.37 -1.07 -4.82
CA GLY A 181 -2.30 -0.72 -6.24
C GLY A 181 -0.92 -0.27 -6.72
N LEU A 182 0.03 0.02 -5.81
CA LEU A 182 1.42 0.26 -6.19
C LEU A 182 2.08 -1.04 -6.65
N LYS A 183 2.64 -1.04 -7.87
CA LYS A 183 3.09 -2.27 -8.54
C LYS A 183 4.23 -2.99 -7.83
N TYR A 184 5.05 -2.28 -7.06
CA TYR A 184 6.16 -2.86 -6.30
C TYR A 184 5.77 -3.39 -4.93
N GLY A 185 4.52 -3.17 -4.48
CA GLY A 185 4.07 -3.63 -3.16
C GLY A 185 4.31 -5.12 -2.92
N PRO A 186 3.89 -6.03 -3.83
CA PRO A 186 4.14 -7.46 -3.67
C PRO A 186 5.63 -7.83 -3.59
N SER A 187 6.46 -7.27 -4.46
CA SER A 187 7.91 -7.51 -4.46
C SER A 187 8.58 -7.03 -3.18
N ALA A 188 8.14 -5.88 -2.66
CA ALA A 188 8.65 -5.32 -1.41
C ALA A 188 8.34 -6.22 -0.21
N LEU A 189 7.11 -6.74 -0.10
CA LEU A 189 6.76 -7.69 0.96
C LEU A 189 7.59 -8.97 0.87
N ALA A 190 7.77 -9.51 -0.34
CA ALA A 190 8.53 -10.75 -0.55
C ALA A 190 9.99 -10.61 -0.10
N GLY A 191 10.64 -9.48 -0.41
CA GLY A 191 12.02 -9.23 0.01
C GLY A 191 12.19 -9.16 1.53
N LEU A 192 11.17 -8.67 2.25
CA LEU A 192 11.21 -8.55 3.71
C LEU A 192 11.07 -9.88 4.43
N VAL A 193 10.23 -10.79 3.93
CA VAL A 193 10.13 -12.16 4.47
C VAL A 193 11.48 -12.86 4.40
N TYR A 194 12.25 -12.63 3.32
CA TYR A 194 13.57 -13.23 3.16
C TYR A 194 14.60 -12.72 4.18
N LEU A 195 14.56 -11.43 4.52
CA LEU A 195 15.47 -10.83 5.50
C LEU A 195 15.23 -11.37 6.91
N HIS A 196 13.98 -11.65 7.27
CA HIS A 196 13.64 -12.15 8.61
C HIS A 196 14.04 -13.62 8.83
N HIS A 197 14.22 -14.41 7.76
CA HIS A 197 14.70 -15.79 7.86
C HIS A 197 16.23 -15.93 7.84
N ARG A 198 16.97 -14.84 7.64
CA ARG A 198 18.44 -14.82 7.61
C ARG A 198 19.08 -14.06 8.77
N ALA A 199 18.28 -13.40 9.60
CA ALA A 199 18.70 -12.78 10.86
C ALA A 199 18.40 -13.74 12.02
#